data_AF-A0A3Q4N9Z0-F1
#
_entry.id   AF-A0A3Q4N9Z0-F1
#
_cell.length_a   1.000
_cell.length_b   1.000
_cell.length_c   1.000
_cell.angle_alpha   90.00
_cell.angle_beta   90.00
_cell.angle_gamma   90.00
#
_symmetry.space_group_name_H-M   'P 1'
#
loop_
_entity.id
_entity.type
_entity.pdbx_description
1 polymer ?
#
loop_
_entity_poly.entity_id
_entity_poly.type
_entity_poly.pdbx_seq_one_letter_code
_entity_poly.pdbx_strand_id
1 'polypeptide(L)'
;MYQHQTDLSPIEVAIDEMSAKVNELRQLCSASEVDMIRLQLKLQGSISVQVNAGPLAYARAFLDSSSAKKYPDNKFFHASLFRQFVDACGQALSVNERLIKEDQQEYHDEMKANYRNLTREYLITAKYFIYKVLFRVKNQDQLKTFKECNTT
;
A
#
# COMPACT_ATOMS: atom_id res chain seq x y z
N MET A 1 -6.26 -29.73 -24.21
CA MET A 1 -6.67 -28.63 -23.32
C MET A 1 -5.66 -27.51 -23.49
N TYR A 2 -6.04 -26.38 -24.07
CA TYR A 2 -5.13 -25.24 -24.18
C TYR A 2 -5.04 -24.57 -22.81
N GLN A 3 -3.88 -24.66 -22.15
CA GLN A 3 -3.59 -23.82 -20.99
C GLN A 3 -3.58 -22.37 -21.47
N HIS A 4 -4.60 -21.62 -21.08
CA HIS A 4 -4.63 -20.17 -21.28
C HIS A 4 -3.68 -19.56 -20.25
N GLN A 5 -2.41 -19.43 -20.61
CA GLN A 5 -1.46 -18.65 -19.82
C GLN A 5 -1.80 -17.18 -20.05
N THR A 6 -2.60 -16.61 -19.16
CA THR A 6 -2.80 -15.16 -19.08
C THR A 6 -1.51 -14.55 -18.54
N ASP A 7 -0.69 -13.99 -19.43
CA ASP A 7 0.48 -13.21 -19.04
C ASP A 7 0.01 -11.92 -18.35
N LEU A 8 0.17 -11.88 -17.03
CA LEU A 8 -0.10 -10.70 -16.22
C LEU A 8 0.94 -9.62 -16.52
N SER A 9 0.49 -8.38 -16.66
CA SER A 9 1.40 -7.25 -16.74
C SER A 9 2.12 -7.03 -15.40
N PRO A 10 3.31 -6.40 -15.38
CA PRO A 10 4.05 -6.15 -14.15
C PRO A 10 3.26 -5.40 -13.05
N ILE A 11 2.24 -4.62 -13.45
CA ILE A 11 1.32 -3.94 -12.53
C ILE A 11 0.35 -4.92 -11.88
N GLU A 12 -0.23 -5.83 -12.65
CA GLU A 12 -1.15 -6.86 -12.15
C GLU A 12 -0.43 -7.82 -11.21
N VAL A 13 0.79 -8.23 -11.55
CA VAL A 13 1.64 -9.04 -10.65
C VAL A 13 1.87 -8.35 -9.31
N ALA A 14 2.23 -7.06 -9.32
CA ALA A 14 2.45 -6.30 -8.07
C ALA A 14 1.17 -6.14 -7.23
N ILE A 15 0.00 -6.00 -7.88
CA ILE A 15 -1.30 -5.92 -7.21
C ILE A 15 -1.67 -7.25 -6.57
N ASP A 16 -1.49 -8.35 -7.29
CA ASP A 16 -1.80 -9.70 -6.80
C ASP A 16 -0.89 -10.07 -5.62
N GLU A 17 0.41 -9.80 -5.74
CA GLU A 17 1.37 -10.01 -4.65
C GLU A 17 0.98 -9.23 -3.38
N MET A 18 0.55 -7.99 -3.54
CA MET A 18 0.17 -7.16 -2.41
C MET A 18 -1.17 -7.59 -1.81
N SER A 19 -2.14 -7.92 -2.66
CA SER A 19 -3.45 -8.44 -2.23
C SER A 19 -3.30 -9.75 -1.48
N ALA A 20 -2.45 -10.66 -1.97
CA ALA A 20 -2.11 -11.89 -1.28
C ALA A 20 -1.51 -11.62 0.09
N LYS A 21 -0.62 -10.62 0.21
CA LYS A 21 0.00 -10.24 1.48
C LYS A 21 -0.99 -9.67 2.49
N VAL A 22 -1.90 -8.80 2.03
CA VAL A 22 -3.01 -8.28 2.86
C VAL A 22 -3.86 -9.42 3.38
N ASN A 23 -4.26 -10.34 2.49
CA ASN A 23 -5.11 -11.46 2.85
C ASN A 23 -4.41 -12.41 3.83
N GLU A 24 -3.14 -12.73 3.59
CA GLU A 24 -2.35 -13.59 4.48
C GLU A 24 -2.23 -12.98 5.89
N LEU A 25 -1.89 -11.69 5.99
CA LEU A 25 -1.81 -11.00 7.30
C LEU A 25 -3.15 -11.00 8.03
N ARG A 26 -4.25 -10.69 7.32
CA ARG A 26 -5.60 -10.70 7.91
C ARG A 26 -6.00 -12.09 8.40
N GLN A 27 -5.76 -13.12 7.60
CA GLN A 27 -6.05 -14.50 7.95
C GLN A 27 -5.31 -14.93 9.21
N LEU A 28 -4.01 -14.63 9.30
CA LEU A 28 -3.21 -14.92 10.50
C LEU A 28 -3.74 -14.19 11.74
N CYS A 29 -4.20 -12.94 11.59
CA CYS A 29 -4.79 -12.18 12.69
C CYS A 29 -6.17 -12.67 13.13
N SER A 30 -6.93 -13.31 12.24
CA SER A 30 -8.29 -13.81 12.51
C SER A 30 -8.35 -15.29 12.90
N ALA A 31 -7.21 -15.98 12.95
CA ALA A 31 -7.15 -17.39 13.32
C ALA A 31 -7.64 -17.60 14.77
N SER A 32 -8.36 -18.71 15.00
CA SER A 32 -8.83 -19.07 16.35
C SER A 32 -7.67 -19.26 17.33
N GLU A 33 -6.56 -19.81 16.83
CA GLU A 33 -5.27 -19.85 17.50
C GLU A 33 -4.24 -19.20 16.58
N VAL A 34 -3.62 -18.12 17.07
CA VAL A 34 -2.67 -17.35 16.28
C VAL A 34 -1.29 -17.97 16.41
N ASP A 35 -0.73 -18.46 15.30
CA ASP A 35 0.68 -18.84 15.19
C ASP A 35 1.54 -17.57 15.21
N MET A 36 2.04 -17.25 16.41
CA MET A 36 2.86 -16.06 16.64
C MET A 36 4.11 -16.02 15.77
N ILE A 37 4.81 -17.14 15.59
CA ILE A 37 6.07 -17.18 14.82
C ILE A 37 5.78 -16.90 13.35
N ARG A 38 4.72 -17.52 12.80
CA ARG A 38 4.30 -17.25 11.42
C ARG A 38 3.81 -15.82 11.25
N LEU A 39 3.05 -15.28 12.21
CA LEU A 39 2.62 -13.89 12.20
C LEU A 39 3.83 -12.94 12.18
N GLN A 40 4.80 -13.14 13.07
CA GLN A 40 6.01 -12.32 13.16
C GLN A 40 6.83 -12.38 11.87
N LEU A 41 7.07 -13.58 11.33
CA LEU A 41 7.82 -13.76 10.09
C LEU A 41 7.18 -12.98 8.92
N LYS A 42 5.86 -13.10 8.76
CA LYS A 42 5.13 -12.44 7.66
C LYS A 42 5.02 -10.93 7.86
N LEU A 43 4.81 -10.49 9.09
CA LEU A 43 4.75 -9.07 9.44
C LEU A 43 6.11 -8.39 9.25
N GLN A 44 7.18 -8.98 9.78
CA GLN A 44 8.54 -8.45 9.67
C GLN A 44 8.98 -8.36 8.20
N GLY A 45 8.73 -9.41 7.41
CA GLY A 45 8.97 -9.39 5.97
C GLY A 45 8.12 -8.37 5.18
N SER A 46 7.05 -7.84 5.79
CA SER A 46 6.17 -6.82 5.20
C SER A 46 6.61 -5.39 5.54
N ILE A 47 7.12 -5.15 6.75
CA ILE A 47 7.45 -3.81 7.25
C ILE A 47 8.95 -3.48 7.23
N SER A 48 9.82 -4.48 7.13
CA SER A 48 11.28 -4.34 7.18
C SER A 48 11.96 -4.63 5.84
N VAL A 49 11.33 -4.27 4.72
CA VAL A 49 11.86 -4.57 3.37
C VAL A 49 13.15 -3.76 3.11
N GLN A 50 14.31 -4.43 3.11
CA GLN A 50 15.63 -3.80 2.91
C GLN A 50 16.31 -4.18 1.57
N VAL A 51 15.90 -5.27 0.92
CA VAL A 51 16.60 -5.84 -0.26
C VAL A 51 15.78 -5.87 -1.56
N ASN A 52 14.44 -5.86 -1.49
CA ASN A 52 13.56 -5.87 -2.66
C ASN A 52 12.84 -4.52 -2.79
N ALA A 53 12.38 -4.19 -4.00
CA ALA A 53 11.44 -3.10 -4.21
C ALA A 53 10.19 -3.35 -3.36
N GLY A 54 10.11 -2.73 -2.18
CA GLY A 54 9.02 -2.95 -1.24
C GLY A 54 7.69 -2.40 -1.76
N PRO A 55 6.58 -2.63 -1.04
CA PRO A 55 5.26 -2.11 -1.40
C PRO A 55 5.29 -0.62 -1.83
N LEU A 56 6.10 0.19 -1.16
CA LEU A 56 6.31 1.59 -1.50
C LEU A 56 6.83 1.87 -2.92
N ALA A 57 7.67 0.99 -3.49
CA ALA A 57 8.12 1.12 -4.87
C ALA A 57 6.95 0.98 -5.86
N TYR A 58 6.05 0.04 -5.58
CA TYR A 58 4.82 -0.13 -6.35
C TYR A 58 3.92 1.11 -6.20
N ALA A 59 3.72 1.64 -4.98
CA ALA A 59 2.95 2.87 -4.76
C ALA A 59 3.52 4.05 -5.57
N ARG A 60 4.84 4.23 -5.56
CA ARG A 60 5.51 5.30 -6.33
C ARG A 60 5.32 5.12 -7.84
N ALA A 61 5.42 3.90 -8.36
CA ALA A 61 5.19 3.60 -9.78
C ALA A 61 3.73 3.85 -10.22
N PHE A 62 2.75 3.54 -9.36
CA PHE A 62 1.32 3.75 -9.64
C PHE A 62 0.89 5.22 -9.55
N LEU A 63 1.46 5.94 -8.59
CA LEU A 63 1.08 7.32 -8.31
C LEU A 63 1.83 8.33 -9.20
N ASP A 64 2.83 7.90 -9.99
CA ASP A 64 3.45 8.77 -10.98
C ASP A 64 2.45 9.19 -12.09
N SER A 65 2.56 10.47 -12.48
CA SER A 65 1.68 11.11 -13.46
C SER A 65 1.97 10.69 -14.90
N SER A 66 3.19 10.23 -15.18
CA SER A 66 3.60 9.73 -16.50
C SER A 66 2.86 8.44 -16.85
N SER A 67 2.63 7.59 -15.83
CA SER A 67 1.82 6.37 -15.89
C SER A 67 0.31 6.64 -15.97
N ALA A 68 -0.15 7.87 -15.69
CA ALA A 68 -1.57 8.19 -15.55
C ALA A 68 -2.39 8.10 -16.83
N LYS A 69 -1.75 8.21 -17.99
CA LYS A 69 -2.42 8.02 -19.29
C LYS A 69 -2.69 6.54 -19.61
N LYS A 70 -1.99 5.59 -18.96
CA LYS A 70 -2.13 4.14 -19.20
C LYS A 70 -3.22 3.49 -18.34
N TYR A 71 -3.51 4.02 -17.15
CA TYR A 71 -4.45 3.42 -16.19
C TYR A 71 -5.32 4.48 -15.48
N PRO A 72 -6.31 5.08 -16.16
CA PRO A 72 -7.13 6.15 -15.58
C PRO A 72 -8.09 5.66 -14.49
N ASP A 73 -8.71 4.48 -14.65
CA ASP A 73 -9.79 4.01 -13.76
C ASP A 73 -9.32 3.20 -12.53
N ASN A 74 -8.09 2.68 -12.55
CA ASN A 74 -7.61 1.74 -11.51
C ASN A 74 -6.81 2.40 -10.37
N LYS A 75 -6.51 3.70 -10.44
CA LYS A 75 -5.66 4.38 -9.44
C LYS A 75 -6.25 4.41 -8.04
N PHE A 76 -7.58 4.58 -7.94
CA PHE A 76 -8.27 4.55 -6.65
C PHE A 76 -8.25 3.14 -6.03
N PHE A 77 -8.42 2.11 -6.86
CA PHE A 77 -8.29 0.72 -6.44
C PHE A 77 -6.89 0.43 -5.90
N HIS A 78 -5.83 0.84 -6.62
CA HIS A 78 -4.44 0.65 -6.16
C HIS A 78 -4.15 1.41 -4.87
N ALA A 79 -4.56 2.67 -4.75
CA ALA A 79 -4.40 3.44 -3.51
C ALA A 79 -5.14 2.79 -2.33
N SER A 80 -6.32 2.22 -2.58
CA SER A 80 -7.07 1.48 -1.55
C SER A 80 -6.33 0.23 -1.08
N LEU A 81 -5.63 -0.47 -1.97
CA LEU A 81 -4.85 -1.67 -1.63
C LEU A 81 -3.68 -1.35 -0.70
N PHE A 82 -2.97 -0.25 -0.94
CA PHE A 82 -1.91 0.23 -0.03
C PHE A 82 -2.44 0.56 1.35
N ARG A 83 -3.58 1.25 1.42
CA ARG A 83 -4.24 1.54 2.69
C ARG A 83 -4.57 0.24 3.43
N GLN A 84 -5.18 -0.72 2.74
CA GLN A 84 -5.51 -2.02 3.32
C GLN A 84 -4.27 -2.77 3.82
N PHE A 85 -3.13 -2.64 3.15
CA PHE A 85 -1.85 -3.20 3.58
C PHE A 85 -1.31 -2.56 4.85
N VAL A 86 -1.31 -1.22 4.93
CA VAL A 86 -0.92 -0.51 6.15
C VAL A 86 -1.85 -0.90 7.31
N ASP A 87 -3.16 -0.93 7.07
CA ASP A 87 -4.16 -1.32 8.09
C ASP A 87 -3.93 -2.77 8.57
N ALA A 88 -3.66 -3.71 7.66
CA ALA A 88 -3.36 -5.10 8.00
C ALA A 88 -2.06 -5.24 8.81
N CYS A 89 -1.01 -4.49 8.48
CA CYS A 89 0.23 -4.46 9.27
C CYS A 89 -0.02 -3.90 10.68
N GLY A 90 -0.83 -2.86 10.81
CA GLY A 90 -1.21 -2.29 12.11
C GLY A 90 -2.01 -3.28 12.97
N GLN A 91 -2.96 -3.99 12.37
CA GLN A 91 -3.70 -5.07 13.05
C GLN A 91 -2.75 -6.18 13.51
N ALA A 92 -1.85 -6.63 12.64
CA ALA A 92 -0.88 -7.68 12.94
C ALA A 92 0.06 -7.29 14.08
N LEU A 93 0.50 -6.02 14.15
CA LEU A 93 1.26 -5.51 15.29
C LEU A 93 0.46 -5.56 16.59
N SER A 94 -0.81 -5.15 16.57
CA SER A 94 -1.67 -5.17 17.76
C SER A 94 -1.94 -6.59 18.25
N VAL A 95 -2.11 -7.55 17.35
CA VAL A 95 -2.22 -8.97 17.70
C VAL A 95 -0.90 -9.47 18.28
N ASN A 96 0.22 -9.18 17.63
CA ASN A 96 1.53 -9.60 18.09
C ASN A 96 1.85 -9.07 19.50
N GLU A 97 1.54 -7.82 19.80
CA GLU A 97 1.73 -7.19 21.12
C GLU A 97 1.06 -7.97 22.27
N ARG A 98 -0.04 -8.66 22.00
CA ARG A 98 -0.76 -9.48 22.99
C ARG A 98 -0.16 -10.88 23.16
N LEU A 99 0.64 -11.34 22.19
CA LEU A 99 1.19 -12.70 22.14
C LEU A 99 2.64 -12.76 22.63
N ILE A 100 3.39 -11.65 22.51
CA ILE A 100 4.80 -11.61 22.90
C ILE A 100 4.99 -11.86 24.39
N LYS A 101 6.15 -12.44 24.69
CA LYS A 101 6.68 -12.55 26.05
C LYS A 101 7.60 -11.37 26.35
N GLU A 102 7.95 -11.19 27.63
CA GLU A 102 8.77 -10.07 28.11
C GLU A 102 10.12 -9.96 27.37
N ASP A 103 10.75 -11.10 27.06
CA ASP A 103 12.01 -11.19 26.32
C ASP A 103 11.92 -10.79 24.84
N GLN A 104 10.71 -10.62 24.30
CA GLN A 104 10.46 -10.21 22.92
C GLN A 104 10.05 -8.74 22.77
N GLN A 105 10.06 -7.97 23.86
CA GLN A 105 9.61 -6.57 23.85
C GLN A 105 10.45 -5.70 22.89
N GLU A 106 11.78 -5.81 22.94
CA GLU A 106 12.69 -5.05 22.08
C GLU A 106 12.46 -5.35 20.59
N TYR A 107 12.30 -6.63 20.25
CA TYR A 107 11.98 -7.06 18.89
C TYR A 107 10.66 -6.45 18.40
N HIS A 108 9.64 -6.43 19.26
CA HIS A 108 8.36 -5.83 18.92
C HIS A 108 8.43 -4.30 18.73
N ASP A 109 9.24 -3.61 19.55
CA ASP A 109 9.44 -2.16 19.45
C ASP A 109 10.18 -1.78 18.16
N GLU A 110 11.12 -2.60 17.71
CA GLU A 110 11.76 -2.45 16.39
C GLU A 110 10.73 -2.62 15.26
N MET A 111 9.88 -3.65 15.32
CA MET A 111 8.80 -3.82 14.34
C MET A 111 7.85 -2.62 14.32
N LYS A 112 7.48 -2.06 15.49
CA LYS A 112 6.69 -0.83 15.57
C LYS A 112 7.41 0.35 14.91
N ALA A 113 8.73 0.49 15.09
CA ALA A 113 9.51 1.53 14.45
C ALA A 113 9.50 1.41 12.92
N ASN A 114 9.68 0.19 12.41
CA ASN A 114 9.64 -0.11 10.97
C ASN A 114 8.25 0.19 10.38
N TYR A 115 7.17 -0.19 11.07
CA TYR A 115 5.80 0.16 10.67
C TYR A 115 5.53 1.67 10.65
N ARG A 116 6.03 2.43 11.64
CA ARG A 116 5.92 3.90 11.65
C ARG A 116 6.59 4.51 10.42
N ASN A 117 7.76 4.00 10.04
CA ASN A 117 8.47 4.46 8.84
C ASN A 117 7.69 4.12 7.56
N LEU A 118 7.20 2.89 7.41
CA LEU A 118 6.33 2.47 6.30
C LEU A 118 5.11 3.39 6.17
N THR A 119 4.42 3.65 7.29
CA THR A 119 3.23 4.50 7.32
C THR A 119 3.56 5.94 6.94
N ARG A 120 4.66 6.50 7.45
CA ARG A 120 5.12 7.86 7.11
C ARG A 120 5.35 8.00 5.60
N GLU A 121 6.07 7.06 5.01
CA GLU A 121 6.37 7.06 3.57
C GLU A 121 5.09 6.94 2.72
N TYR A 122 4.15 6.08 3.13
CA TYR A 122 2.84 5.99 2.49
C TYR A 122 2.08 7.32 2.55
N LEU A 123 2.02 7.96 3.72
CA LEU A 123 1.34 9.23 3.91
C LEU A 123 1.97 10.37 3.08
N ILE A 124 3.30 10.42 2.98
CA ILE A 124 3.99 11.40 2.13
C ILE A 124 3.58 11.18 0.66
N THR A 125 3.62 9.93 0.19
CA THR A 125 3.28 9.58 -1.20
C THR A 125 1.81 9.89 -1.50
N ALA A 126 0.89 9.54 -0.59
CA ALA A 126 -0.54 9.81 -0.71
C ALA A 126 -0.84 11.31 -0.68
N LYS A 127 -0.20 12.07 0.22
CA LYS A 127 -0.32 13.54 0.26
C LYS A 127 0.13 14.16 -1.05
N TYR A 128 1.30 13.76 -1.57
CA TYR A 128 1.80 14.28 -2.84
C TYR A 128 0.84 14.01 -3.99
N PHE A 129 0.24 12.81 -4.03
CA PHE A 129 -0.79 12.47 -5.02
C PHE A 129 -2.03 13.37 -4.89
N ILE A 130 -2.57 13.53 -3.67
CA ILE A 130 -3.74 14.39 -3.41
C ILE A 130 -3.43 15.84 -3.80
N TYR A 131 -2.29 16.40 -3.38
CA TYR A 131 -1.88 17.76 -3.75
C TYR A 131 -1.78 17.93 -5.27
N LYS A 132 -1.23 16.94 -5.98
CA LYS A 132 -1.09 16.98 -7.45
C LYS A 132 -2.45 16.88 -8.16
N VAL A 133 -3.36 16.05 -7.66
CA VAL A 133 -4.74 15.97 -8.17
C VAL A 133 -5.49 17.27 -7.91
N LEU A 134 -5.45 17.80 -6.69
CA LEU A 134 -6.09 19.08 -6.34
C LEU A 134 -5.53 20.25 -7.15
N PHE A 135 -4.21 20.30 -7.36
CA PHE A 135 -3.59 21.33 -8.21
C PHE A 135 -4.04 21.19 -9.66
N ARG A 136 -4.12 19.97 -10.20
CA ARG A 136 -4.63 19.74 -11.56
C ARG A 136 -6.09 20.14 -11.72
N VAL A 137 -6.94 19.83 -10.73
CA VAL A 137 -8.35 20.22 -10.71
C VAL A 137 -8.47 21.75 -10.66
N LYS A 138 -7.75 22.43 -9.76
CA LYS A 138 -7.71 23.90 -9.71
C LYS A 138 -7.28 24.54 -11.04
N ASN A 139 -6.28 23.98 -11.72
CA ASN A 139 -5.86 24.48 -13.02
C ASN A 139 -6.89 24.22 -14.13
N GLN A 140 -7.61 23.08 -14.08
CA GLN A 140 -8.70 22.82 -15.03
C GLN A 140 -9.92 23.71 -14.79
N ASP A 141 -10.28 23.98 -13.52
CA ASP A 141 -11.37 24.88 -13.17
C ASP A 141 -11.03 26.32 -13.59
N GLN A 142 -9.82 26.81 -13.33
CA GLN A 142 -9.37 28.11 -13.82
C GLN A 142 -9.32 28.18 -15.35
N LEU A 143 -8.93 27.09 -16.03
CA LEU A 143 -8.95 27.04 -17.49
C LEU A 143 -10.37 27.03 -18.05
N LYS A 144 -11.33 26.39 -17.37
CA LYS A 144 -12.76 26.45 -17.72
C LYS A 144 -13.30 27.86 -17.53
N THR A 145 -13.09 28.48 -16.37
CA THR A 145 -13.51 29.86 -16.10
C THR A 145 -12.89 30.85 -17.08
N PHE A 146 -11.60 30.69 -17.42
CA PHE A 146 -10.94 31.51 -18.43
C PHE A 146 -11.54 31.32 -19.83
N LYS A 147 -11.91 30.09 -20.21
CA LYS A 147 -12.58 29.83 -21.50
C LYS A 147 -13.99 30.41 -21.54
N GLU A 148 -14.75 30.29 -20.45
CA GLU A 148 -16.11 30.84 -20.31
C GLU A 148 -16.10 32.38 -20.37
N CYS A 149 -15.12 33.04 -19.73
CA CYS A 149 -14.96 34.50 -19.81
C CYS A 149 -14.54 35.03 -21.19
N ASN A 150 -13.96 34.21 -22.07
CA ASN A 150 -13.49 34.62 -23.40
C ASN A 150 -14.40 34.14 -24.54
N THR A 151 -15.57 33.57 -24.24
CA THR A 151 -16.59 33.17 -25.23
C THR A 151 -17.88 33.99 -25.16
N THR A 152 -17.87 35.10 -24.39
CA THR A 152 -18.94 36.12 -24.39
C THR A 152 -18.40 37.40 -24.99
#